data_AF-A0A930FJT1-F1
#
_entry.id   AF-A0A930FJT1-F1
#
_cell.length_a   1.000
_cell.length_b   1.000
_cell.length_c   1.000
_cell.angle_alpha   90.00
_cell.angle_beta   90.00
_cell.angle_gamma   90.00
#
_symmetry.space_group_name_H-M   'P 1'
#
loop_
_entity.id
_entity.type
_entity.pdbx_description
1 polymer ?
#
loop_
_entity_poly.entity_id
_entity_poly.type
_entity_poly.pdbx_seq_one_letter_code
_entity_poly.pdbx_strand_id
1 'polypeptide(L)'
;MDYTKLLAQRAVDMKPSGIRKFFDLVAEIPDCISLSVGEPDFKTPWDIRDAAIHTIELGKTQYTTNAGLKELRLAIREYLLR
;
A
#
# COMPACT_ATOMS: atom_id res chain seq x y z
N MET A 1 -7.02 -20.27 -26.27
CA MET A 1 -5.88 -19.33 -26.42
C MET A 1 -4.77 -19.80 -25.52
N ASP A 2 -3.55 -19.90 -26.04
CA ASP A 2 -2.39 -20.30 -25.25
C ASP A 2 -1.69 -19.05 -24.69
N TYR A 3 -2.02 -18.70 -23.44
CA TYR A 3 -1.49 -17.50 -22.78
C TYR A 3 0.00 -17.59 -22.49
N THR A 4 0.60 -18.79 -22.47
CA THR A 4 2.04 -18.95 -22.25
C THR A 4 2.88 -18.38 -23.40
N LYS A 5 2.29 -18.27 -24.61
CA LYS A 5 2.91 -17.65 -25.79
C LYS A 5 2.64 -16.15 -25.92
N LEU A 6 1.75 -15.60 -25.09
CA LEU A 6 1.36 -14.18 -25.10
C LEU A 6 2.00 -13.40 -23.95
N LEU A 7 2.37 -14.07 -22.87
CA LEU A 7 2.97 -13.47 -21.69
C LEU A 7 4.49 -13.44 -21.79
N ALA A 8 5.10 -12.42 -21.18
CA ALA A 8 6.55 -12.35 -21.05
C ALA A 8 7.07 -13.49 -20.17
N GLN A 9 8.15 -14.14 -20.59
CA GLN A 9 8.73 -15.30 -19.88
C GLN A 9 9.01 -15.00 -18.40
N ARG A 10 9.50 -13.80 -18.07
CA ARG A 10 9.74 -13.36 -16.68
C ARG A 10 8.49 -13.37 -15.80
N ALA A 11 7.32 -13.07 -16.36
CA ALA A 11 6.07 -13.11 -15.62
C ALA A 11 5.62 -14.56 -15.37
N VAL A 12 5.83 -15.44 -16.35
CA VAL A 12 5.55 -16.88 -16.23
C VAL A 12 6.45 -17.54 -15.18
N ASP A 13 7.72 -17.14 -15.12
CA ASP A 13 8.71 -17.71 -14.20
C ASP A 13 8.62 -17.15 -12.77
N MET A 14 7.77 -16.12 -12.54
CA MET A 14 7.66 -15.47 -11.24
C MET A 14 7.07 -16.43 -10.20
N LYS A 15 7.90 -16.81 -9.22
CA LYS A 15 7.48 -17.71 -8.15
C LYS A 15 6.52 -17.01 -7.19
N PRO A 16 5.52 -17.72 -6.63
CA PRO A 16 4.65 -17.17 -5.60
C PRO A 16 5.43 -16.79 -4.33
N SER A 17 4.96 -15.76 -3.62
CA SER A 17 5.57 -15.32 -2.36
C SER A 17 5.49 -16.40 -1.28
N GLY A 18 6.63 -16.71 -0.66
CA GLY A 18 6.70 -17.62 0.49
C GLY A 18 5.96 -17.07 1.71
N ILE A 19 6.00 -15.74 1.92
CA ILE A 19 5.28 -15.07 3.01
C ILE A 19 3.78 -15.30 2.86
N ARG A 20 3.26 -15.21 1.63
CA ARG A 20 1.83 -15.43 1.37
C ARG A 20 1.42 -16.88 1.67
N LYS A 21 2.20 -17.86 1.19
CA LYS A 21 1.95 -19.28 1.46
C LYS A 21 1.93 -19.59 2.96
N PHE A 22 2.86 -19.00 3.70
CA PHE A 22 2.92 -19.15 5.16
C PHE A 22 1.71 -18.51 5.85
N PHE A 23 1.32 -17.30 5.43
CA PHE A 23 0.16 -16.60 5.96
C PHE A 23 -1.15 -17.39 5.74
N ASP A 24 -1.32 -17.98 4.54
CA ASP A 24 -2.49 -18.80 4.22
C ASP A 24 -2.55 -20.06 5.12
N LEU A 25 -1.42 -20.72 5.36
CA LEU A 25 -1.34 -21.88 6.27
C LEU A 25 -1.70 -21.49 7.72
N VAL A 26 -1.14 -20.37 8.20
CA VAL A 26 -1.31 -19.92 9.58
C VAL A 26 -2.74 -19.44 9.85
N ALA A 27 -3.42 -18.88 8.85
CA ALA A 27 -4.80 -18.44 8.97
C ALA A 27 -5.79 -19.57 9.29
N GLU A 28 -5.45 -20.82 8.97
CA GLU A 28 -6.26 -22.00 9.27
C GLU A 28 -6.03 -22.56 10.68
N ILE A 29 -5.01 -22.08 11.41
CA ILE A 29 -4.64 -22.57 12.73
C ILE A 29 -5.41 -21.77 13.80
N PRO A 30 -6.33 -22.38 14.56
CA PRO A 30 -7.03 -21.70 15.65
C PRO A 30 -6.05 -21.17 16.71
N ASP A 31 -6.37 -20.01 17.28
CA ASP A 31 -5.61 -19.35 18.34
C ASP A 31 -4.15 -18.98 17.99
N CYS A 32 -3.80 -18.95 16.71
CA CYS A 32 -2.47 -18.54 16.30
C CYS A 32 -2.23 -17.03 16.54
N ILE A 33 -1.13 -16.69 17.20
CA ILE A 33 -0.69 -15.31 17.39
C ILE A 33 0.18 -14.90 16.20
N SER A 34 -0.34 -14.01 15.34
CA SER A 34 0.41 -13.49 14.20
C SER A 34 1.38 -12.38 14.64
N LEU A 35 2.68 -12.67 14.57
CA LEU A 35 3.77 -11.70 14.75
C LEU A 35 4.43 -11.30 13.42
N SER A 36 3.80 -11.65 12.30
CA SER A 36 4.31 -11.44 10.94
C SER A 36 3.69 -10.23 10.24
N VAL A 37 2.90 -9.42 10.96
CA VAL A 37 2.23 -8.24 10.41
C VAL A 37 3.29 -7.19 10.06
N GLY A 38 3.31 -6.78 8.79
CA GLY A 38 4.28 -5.80 8.26
C GLY A 38 3.77 -4.35 8.27
N GLU A 39 2.63 -4.10 8.92
CA GLU A 39 2.00 -2.79 9.03
C GLU A 39 1.81 -2.40 10.51
N PRO A 40 1.71 -1.09 10.81
CA PRO A 40 1.43 -0.65 12.17
C PRO A 40 0.06 -1.10 12.68
N ASP A 41 -0.03 -1.39 13.98
CA ASP A 41 -1.25 -1.83 14.68
C ASP A 41 -2.16 -0.67 15.13
N PHE A 42 -1.66 0.56 15.06
CA PHE A 42 -2.41 1.75 15.42
C PHE A 42 -3.22 2.33 14.26
N LYS A 43 -4.33 2.98 14.60
CA LYS A 43 -5.13 3.73 13.63
C LYS A 43 -4.41 5.01 13.24
N THR A 44 -4.54 5.41 11.97
CA THR A 44 -4.10 6.74 11.51
C THR A 44 -4.65 7.84 12.43
N PRO A 45 -3.81 8.78 12.92
CA PRO A 45 -4.24 9.89 13.77
C PRO A 45 -5.48 10.62 13.23
N TRP A 46 -6.33 11.11 14.14
CA TRP A 46 -7.60 11.77 13.76
C TRP A 46 -7.39 12.96 12.84
N ASP A 47 -6.41 13.83 13.15
CA ASP A 47 -6.16 15.04 12.37
C ASP A 47 -5.85 14.77 10.89
N ILE A 48 -5.20 13.63 10.60
CA ILE A 48 -4.91 13.20 9.23
C ILE A 48 -6.19 12.71 8.53
N ARG A 49 -7.04 11.96 9.25
CA ARG A 49 -8.32 11.47 8.73
C ARG A 49 -9.29 12.62 8.45
N ASP A 50 -9.35 13.59 9.35
CA ASP A 50 -10.18 14.80 9.21
C ASP A 50 -9.77 15.64 7.99
N ALA A 51 -8.46 15.88 7.81
CA ALA A 51 -7.94 16.56 6.62
C ALA A 51 -8.29 15.83 5.30
N ALA A 52 -8.29 14.49 5.31
CA ALA A 52 -8.69 13.68 4.17
C ALA A 52 -10.19 13.81 3.87
N ILE A 53 -11.05 13.73 4.89
CA ILE A 53 -12.51 13.91 4.77
C ILE A 53 -12.81 15.30 4.20
N HIS A 54 -12.25 16.35 4.81
CA HIS A 54 -12.46 17.72 4.38
C HIS A 54 -12.04 17.96 2.92
N THR A 55 -10.92 17.37 2.49
CA THR A 55 -10.45 17.47 1.10
C THR A 55 -11.46 16.86 0.11
N ILE A 56 -12.10 15.75 0.49
CA ILE A 56 -13.14 15.10 -0.32
C ILE A 56 -14.40 15.97 -0.35
N GLU A 57 -14.82 16.53 0.79
CA GLU A 57 -15.99 17.44 0.87
C GLU A 57 -15.83 18.68 -0.01
N LEU A 58 -14.60 19.20 -0.14
CA LEU A 58 -14.26 20.30 -1.04
C LEU A 58 -14.23 19.91 -2.53
N GLY A 59 -14.52 18.65 -2.87
CA GLY A 59 -14.55 18.16 -4.25
C GLY A 59 -13.18 18.07 -4.92
N LYS A 60 -12.08 18.02 -4.15
CA LYS A 60 -10.71 17.93 -4.69
C LYS A 60 -10.37 16.50 -5.15
N THR A 61 -10.96 16.08 -6.27
CA THR A 61 -10.85 14.72 -6.82
C THR A 61 -10.14 14.65 -8.17
N GLN A 62 -9.61 15.78 -8.64
CA GLN A 62 -8.95 15.89 -9.94
C GLN A 62 -7.48 15.47 -9.90
N TYR A 63 -6.94 15.16 -11.07
CA TYR A 63 -5.52 14.82 -11.23
C TYR A 63 -4.61 15.94 -10.73
N THR A 64 -3.51 15.52 -10.12
CA THR A 64 -2.38 16.39 -9.82
C THR A 64 -1.28 16.17 -10.87
N THR A 65 -0.18 16.91 -10.79
CA THR A 65 0.96 16.66 -11.68
C THR A 65 1.54 15.27 -11.44
N ASN A 66 2.24 14.69 -12.42
CA ASN A 66 2.90 13.38 -12.28
C ASN A 66 3.85 13.30 -11.08
N ALA A 67 4.44 14.44 -10.69
CA ALA A 67 5.31 14.53 -9.52
C ALA A 67 4.55 14.65 -8.18
N GLY A 68 3.23 14.72 -8.20
CA GLY A 68 2.38 15.02 -7.05
C GLY A 68 2.29 16.52 -6.72
N LEU A 69 1.53 16.85 -5.67
CA LEU A 69 1.33 18.22 -5.19
C LEU A 69 2.66 18.88 -4.78
N LYS A 70 2.83 20.16 -5.11
CA LYS A 70 4.06 20.91 -4.76
C LYS A 70 4.22 21.02 -3.26
N GLU A 71 3.11 21.26 -2.57
CA GLU A 71 3.01 21.39 -1.12
C GLU A 71 3.45 20.09 -0.43
N LEU A 72 3.00 18.93 -0.94
CA LEU A 72 3.42 17.63 -0.43
C LEU A 72 4.92 17.40 -0.60
N ARG A 73 5.47 17.71 -1.78
CA ARG A 73 6.91 17.54 -2.04
C ARG A 73 7.76 18.43 -1.14
N LEU A 74 7.35 19.68 -0.91
CA LEU A 74 8.03 20.58 0.01
C LEU A 74 7.96 20.07 1.45
N ALA A 75 6.78 19.62 1.91
CA ALA A 75 6.62 19.05 3.24
C ALA A 75 7.51 17.82 3.48
N ILE A 76 7.63 16.93 2.48
CA ILE A 76 8.54 15.77 2.54
C ILE A 76 10.00 16.22 2.63
N ARG A 77 10.42 17.20 1.81
CA ARG A 77 11.78 17.76 1.89
C ARG A 77 12.07 18.30 3.29
N GLU A 78 11.19 19.13 3.82
CA GLU A 78 11.39 19.70 5.16
C GLU A 78 11.40 18.61 6.24
N TYR A 79 10.58 17.56 6.11
CA TYR A 79 10.62 16.42 7.04
C TYR A 79 11.96 15.68 6.99
N LEU A 80 12.52 15.45 5.80
CA LEU A 80 13.80 14.75 5.64
C LEU A 80 15.03 15.58 6.05
N LEU A 81 14.90 16.92 6.13
CA LEU A 81 15.96 17.83 6.55
C LEU A 81 15.94 18.17 8.05
N ARG A 82 14.91 17.71 8.78
CA ARG A 82 14.83 17.79 10.25
C ARG A 82 15.70 16.73 10.90
#